data_AF-A0A365XSR3-F1
#
_entry.id   AF-A0A365XSR3-F1
#
_cell.length_a   1.000
_cell.length_b   1.000
_cell.length_c   1.000
_cell.angle_alpha   90.00
_cell.angle_beta   90.00
_cell.angle_gamma   90.00
#
_symmetry.space_group_name_H-M   'P 1'
#
loop_
_entity.id
_entity.type
_entity.pdbx_description
1 polymer ?
#
loop_
_entity_poly.entity_id
_entity_poly.type
_entity_poly.pdbx_seq_one_letter_code
_entity_poly.pdbx_strand_id
1 'polypeptide(L)'
;MPLVKLFLGNGAGLTAQDTVPFALWCAAHHLDDFEEAIWTAVSGLGDRDTIAAITGSIVVLYAPENTVPEAWTLHVEKFDTSIFYK
;
A
#
# COMPACT_ATOMS: atom_id res chain seq x y z
N MET A 1 8.04 -6.04 13.01
CA MET A 1 6.66 -6.36 12.56
C MET A 1 6.00 -7.67 13.03
N PRO A 2 6.66 -8.71 13.59
CA PRO A 2 5.98 -9.99 13.88
C PRO A 2 4.70 -9.89 14.72
N LEU A 3 4.69 -9.02 15.74
CA LEU A 3 3.52 -8.82 16.61
C LEU A 3 2.35 -8.12 15.90
N VAL A 4 2.62 -7.17 15.01
CA VAL A 4 1.56 -6.46 14.26
C VAL A 4 0.83 -7.44 13.34
N LYS A 5 1.58 -8.29 12.61
CA LYS A 5 1.02 -9.32 11.74
C LYS A 5 0.17 -10.34 12.50
N LEU A 6 0.55 -10.67 13.74
CA LEU A 6 -0.20 -11.59 14.58
C LEU A 6 -1.61 -11.09 14.91
N PHE A 7 -1.79 -9.78 15.09
CA PHE A 7 -3.07 -9.19 15.49
C PHE A 7 -3.88 -8.62 14.32
N LEU A 8 -3.21 -8.09 13.31
CA LEU A 8 -3.86 -7.38 12.19
C LEU A 8 -3.91 -8.18 10.90
N GLY A 9 -3.19 -9.31 10.85
CA GLY A 9 -2.98 -10.06 9.63
C GLY A 9 -1.89 -9.47 8.73
N ASN A 10 -1.74 -10.09 7.56
CA ASN A 10 -0.92 -9.58 6.46
C ASN A 10 -1.50 -9.97 5.08
N GLY A 11 -2.80 -10.24 5.05
CA GLY A 11 -3.55 -10.63 3.86
C GLY A 11 -3.25 -12.03 3.31
N ALA A 12 -2.43 -12.86 3.97
CA ALA A 12 -2.19 -14.24 3.54
C ALA A 12 -3.48 -15.10 3.52
N GLY A 13 -4.50 -14.72 4.30
CA GLY A 13 -5.82 -15.33 4.27
C GLY A 13 -6.73 -14.85 3.14
N LEU A 14 -6.33 -13.83 2.37
CA LEU A 14 -7.10 -13.24 1.27
C LEU A 14 -8.52 -12.80 1.68
N THR A 15 -8.63 -12.26 2.90
CA THR A 15 -9.89 -11.71 3.43
C THR A 15 -9.71 -10.28 3.86
N ALA A 16 -10.77 -9.48 3.81
CA ALA A 16 -10.72 -8.09 4.25
C ALA A 16 -10.25 -7.97 5.71
N GLN A 17 -10.64 -8.90 6.59
CA GLN A 17 -10.26 -8.92 8.00
C GLN A 17 -8.76 -9.17 8.22
N ASP A 18 -8.09 -9.87 7.29
CA ASP A 18 -6.66 -10.17 7.35
C ASP A 18 -5.81 -9.14 6.60
N THR A 19 -6.41 -8.36 5.70
CA THR A 19 -5.72 -7.39 4.82
C THR A 19 -5.90 -5.95 5.30
N VAL A 20 -7.15 -5.52 5.50
CA VAL A 20 -7.51 -4.11 5.70
C VAL A 20 -6.95 -3.53 7.01
N PRO A 21 -7.01 -4.23 8.17
CA PRO A 21 -6.47 -3.67 9.41
C PRO A 21 -4.98 -3.36 9.32
N PHE A 22 -4.20 -4.23 8.67
CA PHE A 22 -2.77 -3.99 8.49
C PHE A 22 -2.49 -2.84 7.53
N ALA A 23 -3.23 -2.72 6.42
CA ALA A 23 -3.11 -1.59 5.50
C ALA A 23 -3.44 -0.24 6.18
N LEU A 24 -4.50 -0.19 6.99
CA LEU A 24 -4.84 1.00 7.77
C LEU A 24 -3.77 1.35 8.80
N TRP A 25 -3.17 0.34 9.43
CA TRP A 25 -2.05 0.54 10.35
C TRP A 25 -0.84 1.15 9.62
N CYS A 26 -0.47 0.64 8.44
CA CYS A 26 0.60 1.21 7.62
C CYS A 26 0.31 2.67 7.26
N ALA A 27 -0.91 2.97 6.79
CA ALA A 27 -1.29 4.34 6.42
C ALA A 27 -1.27 5.30 7.63
N ALA A 28 -1.82 4.89 8.77
CA ALA A 28 -1.90 5.74 9.96
C ALA A 28 -0.51 6.08 10.53
N HIS A 29 0.48 5.21 10.35
CA HIS A 29 1.85 5.41 10.85
C HIS A 29 2.74 6.24 9.92
N HIS A 30 2.35 6.41 8.65
CA HIS A 30 3.12 7.08 7.60
C HIS A 30 2.24 7.99 6.74
N LEU A 31 1.27 8.68 7.36
CA LEU A 31 0.22 9.38 6.64
C LEU A 31 0.75 10.53 5.77
N ASP A 32 1.89 11.11 6.14
CA ASP A 32 2.59 12.21 5.45
C ASP A 32 3.77 11.76 4.58
N ASP A 33 4.07 10.46 4.52
CA ASP A 33 5.19 9.89 3.76
C ASP A 33 4.74 8.68 2.93
N PHE A 34 4.45 8.92 1.65
CA PHE A 34 3.99 7.88 0.74
C PHE A 34 5.01 6.76 0.52
N GLU A 35 6.29 7.09 0.38
CA GLU A 35 7.32 6.10 0.10
C GLU A 35 7.50 5.15 1.30
N GLU A 36 7.64 5.71 2.51
CA GLU A 36 7.77 4.89 3.73
C GLU A 36 6.49 4.09 4.02
N ALA A 37 5.30 4.64 3.72
CA ALA A 37 4.05 3.90 3.86
C ALA A 37 4.01 2.64 2.98
N ILE A 38 4.39 2.78 1.71
CA ILE A 38 4.42 1.66 0.75
C ILE A 38 5.52 0.65 1.11
N TRP A 39 6.73 1.09 1.48
CA TRP A 39 7.78 0.16 1.91
C TRP A 39 7.38 -0.61 3.17
N THR A 40 6.73 0.07 4.12
CA THR A 40 6.17 -0.55 5.33
C THR A 40 5.12 -1.60 4.97
N ALA A 41 4.16 -1.26 4.11
CA ALA A 41 3.15 -2.20 3.61
C ALA A 41 3.78 -3.45 2.97
N VAL A 42 4.74 -3.28 2.06
CA VAL A 42 5.39 -4.39 1.33
C VAL A 42 6.24 -5.27 2.26
N SER A 43 6.87 -4.70 3.29
CA SER A 43 7.61 -5.45 4.31
C SER A 43 6.70 -6.36 5.17
N GLY A 44 5.38 -6.13 5.10
CA GLY A 44 4.32 -6.98 5.63
C GLY A 44 4.32 -8.42 5.11
N LEU A 45 4.93 -8.68 3.95
CA LEU A 45 4.78 -9.96 3.21
C LEU A 45 3.29 -10.31 3.02
N GLY A 46 2.98 -11.54 2.61
CA GLY A 46 1.59 -11.91 2.29
C GLY A 46 1.09 -11.21 1.01
N ASP A 47 -0.13 -10.69 1.07
CA ASP A 47 -0.86 -10.01 -0.02
C ASP A 47 -0.40 -8.54 -0.15
N ARG A 48 0.86 -8.41 -0.58
CA ARG A 48 1.60 -7.15 -0.60
C ARG A 48 0.98 -6.12 -1.54
N ASP A 49 0.52 -6.56 -2.70
CA ASP A 49 -0.11 -5.73 -3.72
C ASP A 49 -1.41 -5.12 -3.20
N THR A 50 -2.31 -5.91 -2.60
CA THR A 50 -3.56 -5.37 -2.07
C THR A 50 -3.34 -4.43 -0.88
N ILE A 51 -2.43 -4.79 0.04
CA ILE A 51 -2.10 -3.93 1.20
C ILE A 51 -1.49 -2.61 0.73
N ALA A 52 -0.52 -2.65 -0.19
CA ALA A 52 0.11 -1.46 -0.73
C ALA A 52 -0.88 -0.58 -1.50
N ALA A 53 -1.79 -1.18 -2.28
CA ALA A 53 -2.83 -0.45 -3.01
C ALA A 53 -3.76 0.32 -2.06
N ILE A 54 -4.24 -0.31 -0.98
CA ILE A 54 -5.09 0.35 0.03
C ILE A 54 -4.31 1.45 0.75
N THR A 55 -3.09 1.12 1.23
CA THR A 55 -2.23 2.05 1.98
C THR A 55 -1.94 3.30 1.15
N GLY A 56 -1.43 3.13 -0.07
CA GLY A 56 -1.08 4.23 -0.96
C GLY A 56 -2.28 5.09 -1.33
N SER A 57 -3.45 4.49 -1.57
CA SER A 57 -4.68 5.22 -1.89
C SER A 57 -5.12 6.16 -0.77
N ILE A 58 -4.86 5.80 0.49
CA ILE A 58 -5.16 6.65 1.65
C ILE A 58 -4.10 7.74 1.79
N VAL A 59 -2.83 7.36 1.78
CA VAL A 59 -1.71 8.26 2.09
C VAL A 59 -1.58 9.36 1.03
N VAL A 60 -1.76 9.05 -0.25
CA VAL A 60 -1.66 10.05 -1.34
C VAL A 60 -2.70 11.18 -1.23
N LEU A 61 -3.81 10.98 -0.52
CA LEU A 61 -4.84 12.00 -0.32
C LEU A 61 -4.49 12.98 0.81
N TYR A 62 -3.52 12.66 1.66
CA TYR A 62 -3.11 13.50 2.79
C TYR A 62 -1.70 14.06 2.65
N ALA A 63 -0.76 13.23 2.17
CA ALA A 63 0.64 13.57 2.07
C ALA A 63 0.87 14.75 1.08
N PRO A 64 2.00 15.47 1.20
CA PRO A 64 2.29 16.64 0.36
C PRO A 64 2.26 16.34 -1.14
N GLU A 65 2.04 17.38 -1.95
CA GLU A 65 2.19 17.28 -3.40
C GLU A 65 3.58 16.75 -3.77
N ASN A 66 3.65 15.91 -4.81
CA ASN A 66 4.88 15.23 -5.26
C ASN A 66 5.49 14.24 -4.23
N THR A 67 4.70 13.75 -3.25
CA THR A 67 5.14 12.71 -2.31
C THR A 67 5.47 11.36 -2.98
N VAL A 68 4.85 11.06 -4.13
CA VAL A 68 5.09 9.81 -4.86
C VAL A 68 6.41 9.94 -5.63
N PRO A 69 7.40 9.04 -5.42
CA PRO A 69 8.66 9.08 -6.16
C PRO A 69 8.42 9.00 -7.68
N GLU A 70 8.96 9.96 -8.44
CA GLU A 70 8.81 10.01 -9.90
C GLU A 70 9.33 8.74 -10.57
N ALA A 71 10.41 8.16 -10.05
CA ALA A 71 10.90 6.88 -10.53
C ALA A 71 9.82 5.79 -10.47
N TRP A 72 8.97 5.77 -9.45
CA TRP A 72 7.93 4.73 -9.34
C TRP A 72 6.84 4.93 -10.40
N THR A 73 6.41 6.17 -10.62
CA THR A 73 5.38 6.48 -11.63
C THR A 73 5.87 6.20 -13.06
N LEU A 74 7.17 6.28 -13.31
CA LEU A 74 7.78 5.91 -14.60
C LEU A 74 7.87 4.39 -14.83
N HIS A 75 7.83 3.57 -13.78
CA HIS A 75 7.96 2.11 -13.87
C HIS A 75 6.63 1.35 -13.75
N VAL A 76 5.51 2.04 -13.50
CA VAL A 76 4.17 1.42 -13.54
C VAL A 76 3.64 1.35 -14.96
N GLU A 77 2.82 0.34 -15.24
CA GLU A 77 2.06 0.27 -16.49
C GLU A 77 1.15 1.49 -16.64
N LYS A 78 1.16 2.11 -17.82
CA LYS A 78 0.26 3.22 -18.15
C LYS A 78 -1.15 2.72 -18.39
N PHE A 79 -2.06 3.02 -17.47
CA PHE A 79 -3.43 2.52 -17.50
C PHE A 79 -4.16 2.84 -18.81
N ASP A 80 -3.96 4.04 -19.37
CA ASP A 80 -4.60 4.53 -20.60
C ASP A 80 -4.12 3.83 -21.88
N THR A 81 -3.00 3.11 -21.81
CA THR A 81 -2.45 2.32 -22.92
C THR A 81 -2.49 0.81 -22.66
N SER A 82 -3.01 0.40 -21.50
CA SER A 82 -3.08 -1.01 -21.11
C SER A 82 -4.07 -1.78 -21.97
N ILE A 83 -3.73 -3.01 -22.36
CA ILE A 83 -4.66 -3.91 -23.07
C ILE A 83 -5.88 -4.31 -22.22
N PHE A 84 -5.80 -4.11 -20.91
CA PHE A 84 -6.88 -4.37 -19.96
C PHE A 84 -7.83 -3.18 -19.80
N TYR A 85 -7.42 -1.98 -20.26
CA TYR A 85 -8.23 -0.77 -20.23
C TYR A 85 -9.01 -0.66 -21.55
N LYS A 86 -10.29 -1.03 -21.51
CA LYS A 86 -11.25 -0.97 -22.63
C LYS A 86 -12.38 0.01 -22.34
#